data_AF-A0A7J2KWH6-F1
#
_entry.id   AF-A0A7J2KWH6-F1
#
_cell.length_a   1.000
_cell.length_b   1.000
_cell.length_c   1.000
_cell.angle_alpha   90.00
_cell.angle_beta   90.00
_cell.angle_gamma   90.00
#
_symmetry.space_group_name_H-M   'P 1'
#
loop_
_entity.id
_entity.type
_entity.pdbx_description
1 polymer ?
#
loop_
_entity_poly.entity_id
_entity_poly.type
_entity_poly.pdbx_seq_one_letter_code
_entity_poly.pdbx_strand_id
1 'polypeptide(L)'
;MTQRIDKVERFSSSLSSIRKPSVFFVVWYPSLWPGGQGTYVNNLINMAGGVNVAGGLDGWKIINKEVLISKNPDIIICSGGMGATVCSNISKDSVLSNLKAVKDNKMYVVPDPNIVNRPGPRIVDGLDFFYNIIKQNLIPTPPENTIFTGKFQDKSEIREKLSKILTYKPVFEVENSMAVAPLLLSNRFPVIPGVVKKKATRLEIKDVYRYAATVALSHYFFAKEVIIARGDLDVDSYAAISLAKKKGIPILLTGSQQLPQVTLNAIKDLKLKKIIIVGGNNAVGNEVSEELSKYAETERIGGATRVETSIDIAKKMKPDNVIITDYNSSTEAAVLSSLYKVPVVYVSQNKLNLVIDFLKAYKPKVLFVDVSPSVKKRIEDEI
;
A
#
# COMPACT_ATOMS: atom_id res chain seq x y z
N MET A 1 21.45 -27.87 5.63
CA MET A 1 21.15 -26.79 4.66
C MET A 1 19.64 -26.73 4.39
N THR A 2 19.04 -27.81 3.89
CA THR A 2 17.61 -27.92 3.53
C THR A 2 16.66 -27.55 4.68
N GLN A 3 16.86 -28.09 5.89
CA GLN A 3 16.03 -27.76 7.06
C GLN A 3 16.00 -26.27 7.43
N ARG A 4 17.10 -25.53 7.20
CA ARG A 4 17.17 -24.08 7.45
C ARG A 4 16.33 -23.32 6.41
N ILE A 5 16.44 -23.70 5.14
CA ILE A 5 15.66 -23.11 4.04
C ILE A 5 14.17 -23.39 4.25
N ASP A 6 13.79 -24.65 4.51
CA ASP A 6 12.39 -25.04 4.74
C ASP A 6 11.74 -24.25 5.88
N LYS A 7 12.50 -23.99 6.96
CA LYS A 7 12.04 -23.18 8.09
C LYS A 7 11.71 -21.74 7.66
N VAL A 8 12.56 -21.13 6.86
CA VAL A 8 12.38 -19.75 6.38
C VAL A 8 11.21 -19.67 5.39
N GLU A 9 11.09 -20.65 4.49
CA GLU A 9 10.00 -20.71 3.51
C GLU A 9 8.63 -20.92 4.16
N ARG A 10 8.53 -21.82 5.15
CA ARG A 10 7.29 -22.01 5.92
C ARG A 10 6.87 -20.73 6.63
N PHE A 11 7.84 -20.02 7.23
CA PHE A 11 7.57 -18.73 7.84
C PHE A 11 7.10 -17.70 6.81
N SER A 12 7.82 -17.50 5.71
CA SER A 12 7.46 -16.53 4.68
C SER A 12 6.10 -16.81 4.03
N SER A 13 5.75 -18.09 3.90
CA SER A 13 4.45 -18.55 3.36
C SER A 13 3.30 -18.35 4.36
N SER A 14 3.58 -18.43 5.67
CA SER A 14 2.59 -18.13 6.72
C SER A 14 2.28 -16.64 6.87
N LEU A 15 3.12 -15.76 6.32
CA LEU A 15 2.93 -14.31 6.41
C LEU A 15 1.99 -13.81 5.31
N SER A 16 0.85 -13.26 5.71
CA SER A 16 0.04 -12.39 4.85
C SER A 16 0.87 -11.22 4.31
N SER A 17 0.60 -10.78 3.09
CA SER A 17 1.33 -9.71 2.39
C SER A 17 1.30 -8.35 3.09
N ILE A 18 0.45 -8.16 4.10
CA ILE A 18 0.44 -6.97 4.96
C ILE A 18 1.50 -7.02 6.07
N ARG A 19 1.93 -8.20 6.50
CA ARG A 19 2.93 -8.38 7.57
C ARG A 19 4.37 -8.22 7.09
N LYS A 20 4.58 -8.32 5.77
CA LYS A 20 5.90 -8.32 5.14
C LYS A 20 6.46 -6.89 5.09
N PRO A 21 7.57 -6.58 5.79
CA PRO A 21 8.18 -5.25 5.73
C PRO A 21 8.82 -5.00 4.36
N SER A 22 8.81 -3.74 3.93
CA SER A 22 9.54 -3.29 2.75
C SER A 22 11.03 -3.13 3.07
N VAL A 23 11.89 -3.74 2.24
CA VAL A 23 13.33 -3.82 2.45
C VAL A 23 14.05 -3.18 1.27
N PHE A 24 15.00 -2.29 1.56
CA PHE A 24 15.90 -1.72 0.57
C PHE A 24 17.33 -2.22 0.83
N PHE A 25 17.87 -2.99 -0.11
CA PHE A 25 19.26 -3.41 -0.07
C PHE A 25 20.14 -2.53 -0.96
N VAL A 26 21.31 -2.12 -0.48
CA VAL A 26 22.22 -1.24 -1.23
C VAL A 26 23.69 -1.58 -1.00
N VAL A 27 24.49 -1.53 -2.08
CA VAL A 27 25.93 -1.81 -2.03
C VAL A 27 26.81 -0.56 -2.15
N TRP A 28 26.26 0.58 -2.59
CA TRP A 28 27.04 1.77 -2.90
C TRP A 28 26.32 3.09 -2.56
N TYR A 29 27.10 4.12 -2.25
CA TYR A 29 26.68 5.50 -2.00
C TYR A 29 27.78 6.45 -2.49
N PRO A 30 27.49 7.63 -3.08
CA PRO A 30 26.18 8.30 -3.19
C PRO A 30 25.29 7.79 -4.31
N SER A 31 25.84 7.13 -5.32
CA SER A 31 25.07 6.48 -6.39
C SER A 31 24.49 5.17 -5.87
N LEU A 32 23.21 5.17 -5.50
CA LEU A 32 22.58 4.02 -4.86
C LEU A 32 22.48 2.85 -5.84
N TRP A 33 23.13 1.72 -5.51
CA TRP A 33 23.09 0.47 -6.27
C TRP A 33 22.29 -0.60 -5.52
N PRO A 34 20.96 -0.68 -5.71
CA PRO A 34 20.17 -1.80 -5.23
C PRO A 34 20.14 -2.97 -6.21
N GLY A 35 19.90 -4.16 -5.67
CA GLY A 35 19.67 -5.38 -6.46
C GLY A 35 18.17 -5.61 -6.66
N GLY A 36 17.74 -5.66 -7.91
CA GLY A 36 16.35 -5.91 -8.31
C GLY A 36 16.09 -7.36 -8.74
N GLN A 37 15.07 -7.57 -9.58
CA GLN A 37 14.70 -8.86 -10.15
C GLN A 37 15.90 -9.57 -10.80
N GLY A 38 15.98 -10.90 -10.61
CA GLY A 38 17.07 -11.72 -11.11
C GLY A 38 18.36 -11.64 -10.29
N THR A 39 18.44 -10.78 -9.27
CA THR A 39 19.57 -10.75 -8.34
C THR A 39 19.37 -11.72 -7.17
N TYR A 40 20.48 -12.24 -6.64
CA TYR A 40 20.46 -13.09 -5.45
C TYR A 40 19.85 -12.39 -4.24
N VAL A 41 20.16 -11.11 -4.04
CA VAL A 41 19.64 -10.37 -2.89
C VAL A 41 18.12 -10.17 -2.95
N ASN A 42 17.55 -10.00 -4.14
CA ASN A 42 16.10 -9.99 -4.30
C ASN A 42 15.47 -11.31 -3.86
N ASN A 43 16.09 -12.44 -4.21
CA ASN A 43 15.61 -13.75 -3.79
C ASN A 43 15.72 -13.91 -2.27
N LEU A 44 16.84 -13.53 -1.66
CA LEU A 44 17.02 -13.57 -0.20
C LEU A 44 15.96 -12.76 0.55
N ILE A 45 15.67 -11.53 0.11
CA ILE A 45 14.64 -10.68 0.72
C ILE A 45 13.26 -11.34 0.65
N ASN A 46 12.87 -11.82 -0.54
CA ASN A 46 11.54 -12.38 -0.76
C ASN A 46 11.36 -13.73 -0.03
N MET A 47 12.38 -14.59 -0.08
CA MET A 47 12.40 -15.86 0.66
C MET A 47 12.32 -15.63 2.17
N ALA A 48 13.03 -14.63 2.69
CA ALA A 48 12.98 -14.27 4.11
C ALA A 48 11.66 -13.63 4.58
N GLY A 49 10.75 -13.29 3.66
CA GLY A 49 9.42 -12.73 3.98
C GLY A 49 9.35 -11.21 3.94
N GLY A 50 10.32 -10.55 3.32
CA GLY A 50 10.29 -9.11 3.04
C GLY A 50 9.77 -8.81 1.63
N VAL A 51 9.56 -7.53 1.34
CA VAL A 51 9.24 -7.03 -0.01
C VAL A 51 10.40 -6.16 -0.48
N ASN A 52 11.11 -6.57 -1.53
CA ASN A 52 12.21 -5.77 -2.07
C ASN A 52 11.68 -4.49 -2.73
N VAL A 53 12.04 -3.33 -2.20
CA VAL A 53 11.70 -2.02 -2.75
C VAL A 53 12.22 -1.84 -4.18
N ALA A 54 13.38 -2.43 -4.48
CA ALA A 54 14.01 -2.42 -5.78
C ALA A 54 13.60 -3.60 -6.67
N GLY A 55 12.65 -4.45 -6.24
CA GLY A 55 12.30 -5.69 -6.93
C GLY A 55 11.77 -5.52 -8.35
N GLY A 56 11.34 -4.31 -8.73
CA GLY A 56 10.92 -3.99 -10.10
C GLY A 56 12.05 -3.59 -11.07
N LEU A 57 13.30 -3.51 -10.60
CA LEU A 57 14.47 -3.27 -11.45
C LEU A 57 15.00 -4.58 -12.02
N ASP A 58 15.38 -4.63 -13.30
CA ASP A 58 16.14 -5.79 -13.81
C ASP A 58 17.59 -5.71 -13.35
N GLY A 59 18.05 -6.68 -12.58
CA GLY A 59 19.45 -6.78 -12.13
C GLY A 59 19.88 -5.65 -11.19
N TRP A 60 21.14 -5.25 -11.30
CA TRP A 60 21.72 -4.14 -10.55
C TRP A 60 21.60 -2.85 -11.37
N LYS A 61 20.90 -1.85 -10.86
CA LYS A 61 20.70 -0.56 -11.55
C LYS A 61 20.83 0.59 -10.57
N ILE A 62 21.49 1.66 -11.00
CA ILE A 62 21.58 2.90 -10.22
C ILE A 62 20.19 3.51 -10.06
N ILE A 63 19.85 3.93 -8.84
CA ILE A 63 18.72 4.82 -8.58
C ILE A 63 19.21 6.11 -7.94
N ASN A 64 18.44 7.18 -8.09
CA ASN A 64 18.67 8.44 -7.39
C ASN A 64 18.02 8.42 -5.99
N LYS A 65 18.28 9.48 -5.21
CA LYS A 65 17.79 9.60 -3.83
C LYS A 65 16.28 9.77 -3.79
N GLU A 66 15.70 10.47 -4.77
CA GLU A 66 14.28 10.75 -4.89
C GLU A 66 13.46 9.46 -5.01
N VAL A 67 13.94 8.49 -5.79
CA VAL A 67 13.33 7.17 -5.90
C VAL A 67 13.33 6.48 -4.54
N LEU A 68 14.45 6.49 -3.80
CA LEU A 68 14.49 5.87 -2.47
C LEU A 68 13.57 6.58 -1.46
N ILE A 69 13.52 7.92 -1.50
CA ILE A 69 12.63 8.75 -0.66
C ILE A 69 11.17 8.44 -0.94
N SER A 70 10.80 8.28 -2.21
CA SER A 70 9.44 7.90 -2.60
C SER A 70 9.06 6.54 -2.01
N LYS A 71 10.00 5.59 -2.00
CA LYS A 71 9.72 4.23 -1.56
C LYS A 71 9.67 4.11 -0.04
N ASN A 72 10.43 4.95 0.67
CA ASN A 72 10.46 5.06 2.13
C ASN A 72 10.42 3.69 2.86
N PRO A 73 11.44 2.83 2.67
CA PRO A 73 11.44 1.46 3.16
C PRO A 73 11.28 1.37 4.69
N ASP A 74 10.71 0.25 5.15
CA ASP A 74 10.66 -0.11 6.57
C ASP A 74 12.03 -0.51 7.11
N ILE A 75 12.88 -1.08 6.25
CA ILE A 75 14.21 -1.59 6.59
C ILE A 75 15.23 -1.21 5.50
N ILE A 76 16.42 -0.75 5.89
CA ILE A 76 17.56 -0.59 4.99
C ILE A 76 18.65 -1.60 5.35
N ILE A 77 19.16 -2.32 4.35
CA ILE A 77 20.25 -3.27 4.52
C ILE A 77 21.42 -2.85 3.62
N CYS A 78 22.59 -2.65 4.21
CA CYS A 78 23.81 -2.27 3.50
C CYS A 78 24.77 -3.44 3.40
N SER A 79 25.41 -3.64 2.25
CA SER A 79 26.47 -4.66 2.11
C SER A 79 27.68 -4.35 3.01
N GLY A 80 28.30 -5.38 3.60
CA GLY A 80 29.56 -5.26 4.36
C GLY A 80 30.80 -5.10 3.47
N GLY A 81 31.97 -4.94 4.09
CA GLY A 81 33.28 -4.88 3.43
C GLY A 81 33.69 -3.48 2.95
N MET A 82 32.99 -2.93 1.95
CA MET A 82 33.12 -1.52 1.54
C MET A 82 31.85 -0.69 1.85
N GLY A 83 30.75 -1.34 2.25
CA GLY A 83 29.48 -0.69 2.55
C GLY A 83 29.12 -0.57 4.05
N ALA A 84 30.07 -0.87 4.95
CA ALA A 84 29.91 -0.50 6.37
C ALA A 84 29.72 1.02 6.54
N THR A 85 30.31 1.81 5.64
CA THR A 85 30.13 3.27 5.57
C THR A 85 28.86 3.66 4.80
N VAL A 86 28.25 2.80 3.99
CA VAL A 86 27.03 3.13 3.21
C VAL A 86 25.88 3.47 4.14
N CYS A 87 25.62 2.64 5.15
CA CYS A 87 24.59 2.92 6.14
C CYS A 87 24.90 4.21 6.94
N SER A 88 26.16 4.42 7.33
CA SER A 88 26.58 5.64 8.02
C SER A 88 26.43 6.90 7.15
N ASN A 89 26.72 6.80 5.86
CA ASN A 89 26.60 7.91 4.91
C ASN A 89 25.13 8.23 4.63
N ILE A 90 24.29 7.21 4.48
CA ILE A 90 22.83 7.38 4.35
C ILE A 90 22.25 8.03 5.61
N SER A 91 22.70 7.62 6.81
CA SER A 91 22.20 8.20 8.07
C SER A 91 22.62 9.66 8.28
N LYS A 92 23.75 10.08 7.67
CA LYS A 92 24.27 11.46 7.74
C LYS A 92 23.82 12.35 6.58
N ASP A 93 23.22 11.77 5.54
CA ASP A 93 22.76 12.51 4.38
C ASP A 93 21.62 13.48 4.76
N SER A 94 21.67 14.71 4.23
CA SER A 94 20.73 15.77 4.58
C SER A 94 19.27 15.44 4.20
N VAL A 95 19.05 14.53 3.25
CA VAL A 95 17.72 14.14 2.79
C VAL A 95 17.37 12.73 3.23
N LEU A 96 18.26 11.75 3.02
CA LEU A 96 17.99 10.35 3.33
C LEU A 96 17.89 10.06 4.83
N SER A 97 18.48 10.89 5.70
CA SER A 97 18.29 10.80 7.16
C SER A 97 16.82 10.91 7.60
N ASN A 98 15.94 11.41 6.73
CA ASN A 98 14.51 11.52 7.00
C ASN A 98 13.69 10.25 6.75
N LEU A 99 14.27 9.22 6.14
CA LEU A 99 13.60 7.95 5.85
C LEU A 99 13.15 7.25 7.14
N LYS A 100 12.03 6.52 7.06
CA LYS A 100 11.46 5.75 8.18
C LYS A 100 12.48 4.80 8.78
N ALA A 101 13.13 3.97 7.95
CA ALA A 101 14.14 3.03 8.41
C ALA A 101 15.32 3.70 9.14
N VAL A 102 15.71 4.93 8.77
CA VAL A 102 16.79 5.64 9.45
C VAL A 102 16.31 6.15 10.81
N LYS A 103 15.14 6.80 10.86
CA LYS A 103 14.55 7.35 12.10
C LYS A 103 14.21 6.28 13.13
N ASP A 104 13.76 5.12 12.67
CA ASP A 104 13.38 3.99 13.52
C ASP A 104 14.60 3.11 13.90
N ASN A 105 15.83 3.49 13.52
CA ASN A 105 17.06 2.70 13.71
C ASN A 105 16.99 1.29 13.10
N LYS A 106 16.31 1.14 11.96
CA LYS A 106 16.14 -0.12 11.21
C LYS A 106 17.11 -0.19 10.03
N MET A 107 18.36 0.13 10.31
CA MET A 107 19.47 0.02 9.36
C MET A 107 20.41 -1.10 9.78
N TYR A 108 20.64 -2.05 8.89
CA TYR A 108 21.44 -3.24 9.18
C TYR A 108 22.58 -3.37 8.18
N VAL A 109 23.76 -3.75 8.67
CA VAL A 109 24.93 -3.99 7.82
C VAL A 109 25.13 -5.49 7.72
N VAL A 110 25.22 -6.01 6.50
CA VAL A 110 25.60 -7.40 6.26
C VAL A 110 27.04 -7.57 6.75
N PRO A 111 27.33 -8.52 7.66
CA PRO A 111 28.65 -8.65 8.27
C PRO A 111 29.72 -9.09 7.27
N ASP A 112 29.36 -9.97 6.32
CA ASP A 112 30.26 -10.48 5.28
C ASP A 112 29.61 -10.28 3.89
N PRO A 113 30.17 -9.46 2.98
CA PRO A 113 29.56 -9.28 1.66
C PRO A 113 29.51 -10.58 0.85
N ASN A 114 30.34 -11.58 1.16
CA ASN A 114 30.35 -12.84 0.41
C ASN A 114 29.09 -13.67 0.64
N ILE A 115 28.39 -13.51 1.77
CA ILE A 115 27.14 -14.25 2.04
C ILE A 115 25.94 -13.71 1.25
N VAL A 116 26.09 -12.58 0.56
CA VAL A 116 25.04 -11.95 -0.26
C VAL A 116 25.43 -11.74 -1.72
N ASN A 117 26.74 -11.65 -2.03
CA ASN A 117 27.23 -11.32 -3.37
C ASN A 117 27.87 -12.51 -4.10
N ARG A 118 28.19 -13.62 -3.42
CA ARG A 118 28.88 -14.77 -4.04
C ARG A 118 28.05 -16.06 -3.92
N PRO A 119 27.79 -16.77 -5.04
CA PRO A 119 27.12 -18.06 -4.99
C PRO A 119 28.02 -19.10 -4.29
N GLY A 120 27.45 -19.82 -3.33
CA GLY A 120 28.15 -20.87 -2.59
C GLY A 120 27.35 -21.36 -1.36
N PRO A 121 27.85 -22.37 -0.64
CA PRO A 121 27.13 -22.97 0.49
C PRO A 121 26.76 -21.99 1.61
N ARG A 122 27.51 -20.90 1.74
CA ARG A 122 27.29 -19.84 2.75
C ARG A 122 26.12 -18.91 2.44
N ILE A 123 25.44 -19.09 1.30
CA ILE A 123 24.25 -18.29 0.95
C ILE A 123 23.10 -18.46 1.94
N VAL A 124 23.03 -19.62 2.62
CA VAL A 124 22.02 -19.86 3.66
C VAL A 124 22.30 -19.03 4.91
N ASP A 125 23.55 -18.62 5.15
CA ASP A 125 23.88 -17.66 6.21
C ASP A 125 23.36 -16.26 5.85
N GLY A 126 23.40 -15.91 4.56
CA GLY A 126 22.69 -14.75 4.01
C GLY A 126 21.20 -14.84 4.25
N LEU A 127 20.57 -15.96 3.90
CA LEU A 127 19.13 -16.15 4.11
C LEU A 127 18.74 -16.01 5.59
N ASP A 128 19.50 -16.60 6.50
CA ASP A 128 19.26 -16.50 7.94
C ASP A 128 19.43 -15.07 8.46
N PHE A 129 20.39 -14.31 7.94
CA PHE A 129 20.56 -12.89 8.28
C PHE A 129 19.31 -12.08 7.91
N PHE A 130 18.83 -12.20 6.67
CA PHE A 130 17.61 -11.51 6.23
C PHE A 130 16.38 -11.98 7.00
N TYR A 131 16.24 -13.29 7.22
CA TYR A 131 15.15 -13.88 7.99
C TYR A 131 15.07 -13.31 9.41
N ASN A 132 16.19 -13.24 10.12
CA ASN A 132 16.21 -12.73 11.50
C ASN A 132 15.81 -11.25 11.56
N ILE A 133 16.32 -10.43 10.64
CA ILE A 133 15.96 -9.00 10.55
C ILE A 133 14.48 -8.84 10.24
N ILE A 134 13.96 -9.54 9.23
CA ILE A 134 12.56 -9.43 8.81
C ILE A 134 11.62 -9.93 9.90
N LYS A 135 11.96 -11.05 10.56
CA LYS A 135 11.16 -11.60 11.66
C LYS A 135 11.03 -10.64 12.84
N GLN A 136 12.08 -9.91 13.17
CA GLN A 136 12.08 -8.90 14.25
C GLN A 136 11.31 -7.63 13.85
N ASN A 137 11.13 -7.39 12.55
CA ASN A 137 10.54 -6.17 12.01
C ASN A 137 9.25 -6.42 11.23
N LEU A 138 8.53 -7.51 11.54
CA LEU A 138 7.22 -7.77 10.96
C LEU A 138 6.26 -6.62 11.27
N ILE A 139 5.42 -6.29 10.30
CA ILE A 139 4.36 -5.31 10.51
C ILE A 139 3.29 -6.00 11.39
N PRO A 140 2.95 -5.44 12.57
CA PRO A 140 1.98 -6.05 13.48
C PRO A 140 0.57 -6.05 12.88
N THR A 141 -0.20 -7.09 13.18
CA THR A 141 -1.63 -7.18 12.84
C THR A 141 -2.49 -6.91 14.07
N PRO A 142 -3.69 -6.33 13.92
CA PRO A 142 -4.65 -6.23 15.01
C PRO A 142 -5.00 -7.63 15.55
N PRO A 143 -5.34 -7.77 16.85
CA PRO A 143 -5.82 -9.03 17.41
C PRO A 143 -7.06 -9.57 16.67
N GLU A 144 -7.17 -10.89 16.52
CA GLU A 144 -8.20 -11.59 15.74
C GLU A 144 -9.65 -11.30 16.14
N ASN A 145 -9.88 -10.72 17.33
CA ASN A 145 -11.20 -10.43 17.90
C ASN A 145 -11.43 -8.93 18.11
N THR A 146 -10.75 -8.07 17.36
CA THR A 146 -10.98 -6.62 17.46
C THR A 146 -12.31 -6.26 16.82
N ILE A 147 -13.37 -6.17 17.62
CA ILE A 147 -14.70 -5.72 17.21
C ILE A 147 -14.79 -4.21 17.47
N PHE A 148 -14.96 -3.42 16.41
CA PHE A 148 -15.30 -2.00 16.50
C PHE A 148 -16.81 -1.84 16.52
N THR A 149 -17.39 -1.49 17.67
CA THR A 149 -18.83 -1.19 17.81
C THR A 149 -19.04 0.20 18.40
N GLY A 150 -19.86 1.02 17.75
CA GLY A 150 -20.33 2.31 18.26
C GLY A 150 -20.69 3.27 17.13
N LYS A 151 -21.70 4.12 17.33
CA LYS A 151 -21.80 5.38 16.58
C LYS A 151 -20.78 6.33 17.21
N PHE A 152 -19.65 6.54 16.54
CA PHE A 152 -18.58 7.40 17.03
C PHE A 152 -19.02 8.86 16.91
N GLN A 153 -19.51 9.43 18.02
CA GLN A 153 -19.91 10.84 18.05
C GLN A 153 -18.72 11.79 18.20
N ASP A 154 -17.61 11.31 18.77
CA ASP A 154 -16.39 12.08 19.00
C ASP A 154 -15.18 11.37 18.36
N LYS A 155 -14.49 12.09 17.47
CA LYS A 155 -13.38 11.59 16.66
C LYS A 155 -12.06 11.55 17.43
N SER A 156 -12.00 12.18 18.59
CA SER A 156 -10.86 12.11 19.52
C SER A 156 -10.76 10.74 20.23
N GLU A 157 -11.90 10.09 20.51
CA GLU A 157 -11.98 8.78 21.17
C GLU A 157 -11.45 7.65 20.27
N ILE A 158 -11.70 7.76 18.95
CA ILE A 158 -11.13 6.87 17.91
C ILE A 158 -9.60 6.91 17.97
N ARG A 159 -9.04 8.12 18.04
CA ARG A 159 -7.60 8.37 18.03
C ARG A 159 -6.94 7.84 19.30
N GLU A 160 -7.56 8.02 20.46
CA GLU A 160 -7.05 7.51 21.72
C GLU A 160 -7.07 5.97 21.76
N LYS A 161 -8.18 5.33 21.38
CA LYS A 161 -8.30 3.86 21.38
C LYS A 161 -7.39 3.20 20.32
N LEU A 162 -7.28 3.78 19.13
CA LEU A 162 -6.33 3.34 18.10
C LEU A 162 -4.87 3.56 18.53
N SER A 163 -4.56 4.63 19.27
CA SER A 163 -3.21 4.92 19.78
C SER A 163 -2.72 3.97 20.87
N LYS A 164 -3.64 3.28 21.56
CA LYS A 164 -3.32 2.28 22.60
C LYS A 164 -3.12 0.87 22.03
N ILE A 165 -3.71 0.57 20.86
CA ILE A 165 -3.66 -0.76 20.22
C ILE A 165 -2.57 -0.83 19.14
N LEU A 166 -2.31 0.27 18.43
CA LEU A 166 -1.27 0.36 17.41
C LEU A 166 0.02 0.85 18.09
N THR A 167 1.01 -0.02 18.25
CA THR A 167 2.39 0.36 18.59
C THR A 167 3.07 1.07 17.42
N TYR A 168 2.47 2.19 17.01
CA TYR A 168 3.06 3.42 16.47
C TYR A 168 1.90 4.41 16.26
N LYS A 169 1.92 5.54 17.00
CA LYS A 169 0.91 6.61 16.94
C LYS A 169 0.70 7.10 15.49
N PRO A 170 -0.46 6.86 14.86
CA PRO A 170 -0.89 7.62 13.70
C PRO A 170 -1.60 8.88 14.18
N VAL A 171 -1.06 10.04 13.86
CA VAL A 171 -1.69 11.33 14.13
C VAL A 171 -2.79 11.57 13.10
N PHE A 172 -4.06 11.24 13.40
CA PHE A 172 -5.22 11.81 12.68
C PHE A 172 -6.39 12.09 13.64
N GLU A 173 -6.79 13.36 13.73
CA GLU A 173 -8.10 13.80 14.22
C GLU A 173 -8.81 14.30 12.96
N VAL A 174 -10.06 13.91 12.81
CA VAL A 174 -10.97 14.57 11.88
C VAL A 174 -11.96 15.31 12.79
N GLU A 175 -12.40 16.50 12.43
CA GLU A 175 -13.69 17.06 12.85
C GLU A 175 -14.27 17.88 11.68
N ASN A 176 -15.60 17.92 11.63
CA ASN A 176 -16.43 18.06 10.43
C ASN A 176 -16.30 19.42 9.71
N SER A 177 -16.00 19.38 8.41
CA SER A 177 -16.77 20.01 7.32
C SER A 177 -15.98 19.85 6.00
N MET A 178 -16.70 19.61 4.91
CA MET A 178 -16.20 18.95 3.71
C MET A 178 -15.00 19.61 3.01
N ALA A 179 -14.17 18.72 2.43
CA ALA A 179 -13.22 18.91 1.35
C ALA A 179 -11.93 19.72 1.65
N VAL A 180 -10.82 18.95 1.73
CA VAL A 180 -9.42 19.38 1.59
C VAL A 180 -8.87 20.23 2.73
N ALA A 181 -8.37 19.64 3.83
CA ALA A 181 -7.31 20.25 4.65
C ALA A 181 -6.66 19.24 5.63
N PRO A 182 -5.60 18.51 5.28
CA PRO A 182 -4.57 18.30 6.29
C PRO A 182 -4.06 19.70 6.65
N LEU A 183 -3.67 19.94 7.91
CA LEU A 183 -3.18 21.20 8.50
C LEU A 183 -4.26 22.18 8.95
N LEU A 184 -4.26 22.38 10.26
CA LEU A 184 -3.90 23.62 10.95
C LEU A 184 -4.41 23.34 12.35
N LEU A 185 -3.50 23.14 13.31
CA LEU A 185 -3.68 23.26 14.77
C LEU A 185 -2.40 22.72 15.46
N SER A 186 -1.28 23.40 15.21
CA SER A 186 -0.16 23.39 16.14
C SER A 186 -0.33 24.62 17.03
N ASN A 187 -0.69 24.46 18.31
CA ASN A 187 -0.26 25.36 19.41
C ASN A 187 -0.73 24.98 20.83
N ARG A 188 -0.97 23.70 21.19
CA ARG A 188 -1.21 23.32 22.60
C ARG A 188 -0.57 21.99 23.05
N PHE A 189 0.68 21.73 22.70
CA PHE A 189 1.46 20.67 23.37
C PHE A 189 2.92 21.12 23.61
N PRO A 190 3.53 20.73 24.75
CA PRO A 190 4.87 21.14 25.12
C PRO A 190 5.92 20.59 24.14
N VAL A 191 6.98 21.36 23.95
CA VAL A 191 8.07 21.08 23.00
C VAL A 191 8.86 19.86 23.48
N ILE A 192 8.85 18.78 22.69
CA ILE A 192 9.76 17.64 22.88
C ILE A 192 11.04 17.92 22.07
N PRO A 193 12.23 17.94 22.69
CA PRO A 193 13.49 18.14 21.99
C PRO A 193 13.73 17.06 20.93
N GLY A 194 14.14 17.45 19.71
CA GLY A 194 14.46 16.54 18.60
C GLY A 194 13.37 16.32 17.55
N VAL A 195 12.16 16.87 17.75
CA VAL A 195 11.09 16.83 16.74
C VAL A 195 11.13 18.09 15.88
N VAL A 196 11.54 17.96 14.62
CA VAL A 196 11.29 19.01 13.62
C VAL A 196 9.78 19.08 13.40
N LYS A 197 9.13 20.11 13.94
CA LYS A 197 7.75 20.47 13.59
C LYS A 197 7.74 20.86 12.10
N LYS A 198 7.59 19.88 11.20
CA LYS A 198 7.08 20.18 9.87
C LYS A 198 5.64 20.60 10.10
N LYS A 199 5.39 21.91 10.05
CA LYS A 199 4.05 22.45 9.76
C LYS A 199 3.59 21.60 8.59
N ALA A 200 2.51 20.84 8.75
CA ALA A 200 2.01 20.12 7.60
C ALA A 200 1.81 21.19 6.48
N THR A 201 1.83 20.84 5.19
CA THR A 201 1.40 21.75 4.11
C THR A 201 0.02 21.33 3.54
N ARG A 202 -1.01 22.20 3.55
CA ARG A 202 -2.35 21.89 3.00
C ARG A 202 -2.15 21.79 1.51
N LEU A 203 -2.24 20.58 0.97
CA LEU A 203 -2.18 20.38 -0.47
C LEU A 203 -3.56 20.71 -1.02
N GLU A 204 -3.72 21.93 -1.50
CA GLU A 204 -4.85 22.30 -2.34
C GLU A 204 -4.68 21.58 -3.69
N ILE A 205 -5.30 20.41 -3.85
CA ILE A 205 -5.18 19.61 -5.08
C ILE A 205 -6.14 20.21 -6.11
N LYS A 206 -5.65 21.19 -6.87
CA LYS A 206 -6.41 21.80 -7.98
C LYS A 206 -6.61 20.83 -9.15
N ASP A 207 -5.75 19.82 -9.26
CA ASP A 207 -5.73 18.85 -10.36
C ASP A 207 -5.41 17.45 -9.83
N VAL A 208 -6.47 16.68 -9.56
CA VAL A 208 -6.39 15.30 -9.05
C VAL A 208 -5.71 14.35 -10.03
N TYR A 209 -5.83 14.60 -11.34
CA TYR A 209 -5.21 13.79 -12.38
C TYR A 209 -3.70 13.95 -12.38
N ARG A 210 -3.22 15.20 -12.36
CA ARG A 210 -1.79 15.50 -12.25
C ARG A 210 -1.20 15.01 -10.94
N TYR A 211 -1.95 15.12 -9.83
CA TYR A 211 -1.49 14.58 -8.55
C TYR A 211 -1.32 13.06 -8.60
N ALA A 212 -2.32 12.32 -9.07
CA ALA A 212 -2.24 10.87 -9.23
C ALA A 212 -1.10 10.46 -10.17
N ALA A 213 -0.94 11.13 -11.31
CA ALA A 213 0.16 10.94 -12.24
C ALA A 213 1.54 11.17 -11.59
N THR A 214 1.67 12.25 -10.82
CA THR A 214 2.92 12.59 -10.13
C THR A 214 3.28 11.52 -9.09
N VAL A 215 2.30 11.10 -8.28
CA VAL A 215 2.49 10.05 -7.28
C VAL A 215 2.84 8.71 -7.93
N ALA A 216 2.17 8.36 -9.04
CA ALA A 216 2.47 7.15 -9.80
C ALA A 216 3.91 7.17 -10.33
N LEU A 217 4.34 8.27 -10.97
CA LEU A 217 5.67 8.39 -11.53
C LEU A 217 6.77 8.41 -10.47
N SER A 218 6.54 9.09 -9.34
CA SER A 218 7.54 9.19 -8.27
C SER A 218 7.65 7.90 -7.45
N HIS A 219 6.52 7.30 -7.06
CA HIS A 219 6.51 6.16 -6.14
C HIS A 219 6.40 4.80 -6.82
N TYR A 220 6.03 4.74 -8.09
CA TYR A 220 5.74 3.50 -8.82
C TYR A 220 6.44 3.44 -10.18
N PHE A 221 7.62 4.05 -10.30
CA PHE A 221 8.42 4.13 -11.53
C PHE A 221 8.63 2.77 -12.25
N PHE A 222 8.63 1.65 -11.53
CA PHE A 222 8.81 0.30 -12.10
C PHE A 222 7.50 -0.47 -12.33
N ALA A 223 6.34 0.14 -12.07
CA ALA A 223 5.07 -0.54 -12.26
C ALA A 223 4.89 -0.91 -13.72
N LYS A 224 4.48 -2.16 -13.96
CA LYS A 224 4.07 -2.67 -15.27
C LYS A 224 2.56 -2.84 -15.40
N GLU A 225 1.85 -2.65 -14.30
CA GLU A 225 0.41 -2.71 -14.19
C GLU A 225 -0.08 -1.46 -13.44
N VAL A 226 -1.24 -0.93 -13.81
CA VAL A 226 -1.89 0.21 -13.14
C VAL A 226 -3.38 -0.03 -13.00
N ILE A 227 -3.99 0.62 -12.01
CA ILE A 227 -5.45 0.77 -11.98
C ILE A 227 -5.81 2.16 -12.51
N ILE A 228 -6.77 2.24 -13.42
CA ILE A 228 -7.41 3.48 -13.87
C ILE A 228 -8.79 3.56 -13.26
N ALA A 229 -9.09 4.63 -12.54
CA ALA A 229 -10.40 4.90 -11.97
C ALA A 229 -10.86 6.33 -12.27
N ARG A 230 -12.15 6.59 -12.09
CA ARG A 230 -12.73 7.92 -12.28
C ARG A 230 -12.25 8.89 -11.18
N GLY A 231 -11.77 10.07 -11.58
CA GLY A 231 -11.16 11.07 -10.68
C GLY A 231 -12.06 12.23 -10.28
N ASP A 232 -13.13 12.51 -11.04
CA ASP A 232 -14.12 13.56 -10.76
C ASP A 232 -15.27 13.06 -9.86
N LEU A 233 -15.30 11.77 -9.53
CA LEU A 233 -16.23 11.17 -8.57
C LEU A 233 -15.50 10.13 -7.73
N ASP A 234 -15.26 10.47 -6.46
CA ASP A 234 -14.31 9.76 -5.59
C ASP A 234 -14.64 8.29 -5.29
N VAL A 235 -15.90 7.90 -5.48
CA VAL A 235 -16.44 6.68 -4.86
C VAL A 235 -15.91 5.38 -5.48
N ASP A 236 -15.75 5.34 -6.82
CA ASP A 236 -15.19 4.15 -7.48
C ASP A 236 -13.68 4.00 -7.23
N SER A 237 -13.00 5.13 -7.03
CA SER A 237 -11.58 5.17 -6.69
C SER A 237 -11.31 4.54 -5.32
N TYR A 238 -12.22 4.69 -4.35
CA TYR A 238 -12.04 4.13 -3.01
C TYR A 238 -12.02 2.59 -2.96
N ALA A 239 -12.93 1.94 -3.70
CA ALA A 239 -12.96 0.48 -3.76
C ALA A 239 -11.68 -0.09 -4.41
N ALA A 240 -11.15 0.61 -5.43
CA ALA A 240 -9.90 0.29 -6.12
C ALA A 240 -8.66 0.32 -5.21
N ILE A 241 -8.66 1.09 -4.11
CA ILE A 241 -7.50 1.25 -3.23
C ILE A 241 -7.04 -0.10 -2.65
N SER A 242 -7.98 -0.92 -2.18
CA SER A 242 -7.67 -2.25 -1.63
C SER A 242 -6.91 -3.11 -2.63
N LEU A 243 -7.39 -3.15 -3.87
CA LEU A 243 -6.81 -3.92 -4.96
C LEU A 243 -5.42 -3.38 -5.34
N ALA A 244 -5.29 -2.06 -5.47
CA ALA A 244 -4.02 -1.40 -5.76
C ALA A 244 -2.97 -1.70 -4.68
N LYS A 245 -3.35 -1.61 -3.39
CA LYS A 245 -2.48 -1.91 -2.25
C LYS A 245 -2.12 -3.39 -2.16
N LYS A 246 -3.05 -4.29 -2.48
CA LYS A 246 -2.78 -5.73 -2.53
C LYS A 246 -1.79 -6.09 -3.64
N LYS A 247 -1.90 -5.46 -4.81
CA LYS A 247 -1.01 -5.67 -5.97
C LYS A 247 0.29 -4.86 -5.89
N GLY A 248 0.35 -3.82 -5.07
CA GLY A 248 1.50 -2.91 -4.99
C GLY A 248 1.65 -2.01 -6.23
N ILE A 249 0.54 -1.68 -6.89
CA ILE A 249 0.50 -0.92 -8.16
C ILE A 249 -0.12 0.47 -7.95
N PRO A 250 0.20 1.46 -8.82
CA PRO A 250 -0.39 2.78 -8.72
C PRO A 250 -1.87 2.80 -9.13
N ILE A 251 -2.57 3.85 -8.68
CA ILE A 251 -3.85 4.28 -9.25
C ILE A 251 -3.59 5.56 -10.02
N LEU A 252 -4.02 5.58 -11.27
CA LEU A 252 -4.13 6.76 -12.11
C LEU A 252 -5.61 7.11 -12.28
N LEU A 253 -5.88 8.40 -12.51
CA LEU A 253 -7.24 8.92 -12.59
C LEU A 253 -7.58 9.39 -14.02
N THR A 254 -8.84 9.22 -14.41
CA THR A 254 -9.39 9.71 -15.68
C THR A 254 -10.72 10.42 -15.46
N GLY A 255 -11.12 11.28 -16.39
CA GLY A 255 -12.51 11.70 -16.49
C GLY A 255 -13.37 10.56 -17.06
N SER A 256 -14.69 10.69 -16.97
CA SER A 256 -15.61 9.67 -17.48
C SER A 256 -15.50 9.49 -18.99
N GLN A 257 -15.55 10.59 -19.75
CA GLN A 257 -15.58 10.57 -21.21
C GLN A 257 -14.26 11.02 -21.86
N GLN A 258 -13.30 11.50 -21.07
CA GLN A 258 -12.04 12.05 -21.58
C GLN A 258 -10.86 11.59 -20.74
N LEU A 259 -9.84 11.05 -21.41
CA LEU A 259 -8.55 10.72 -20.80
C LEU A 259 -7.68 11.99 -20.71
N PRO A 260 -7.32 12.46 -19.51
CA PRO A 260 -6.45 13.62 -19.37
C PRO A 260 -5.05 13.34 -19.94
N GLN A 261 -4.46 14.30 -20.66
CA GLN A 261 -3.14 14.15 -21.25
C GLN A 261 -2.05 13.83 -20.20
N VAL A 262 -2.17 14.36 -18.98
CA VAL A 262 -1.26 14.06 -17.87
C VAL A 262 -1.29 12.58 -17.46
N THR A 263 -2.47 11.97 -17.49
CA THR A 263 -2.66 10.54 -17.21
C THR A 263 -2.07 9.71 -18.34
N LEU A 264 -2.33 10.09 -19.59
CA LEU A 264 -1.78 9.42 -20.76
C LEU A 264 -0.23 9.46 -20.79
N ASN A 265 0.35 10.61 -20.46
CA ASN A 265 1.81 10.74 -20.36
C ASN A 265 2.38 9.81 -19.28
N ALA A 266 1.75 9.74 -18.11
CA ALA A 266 2.18 8.82 -17.06
C ALA A 266 2.13 7.35 -17.49
N ILE A 267 1.11 6.95 -18.26
CA ILE A 267 1.00 5.60 -18.83
C ILE A 267 2.19 5.29 -19.76
N LYS A 268 2.54 6.25 -20.63
CA LYS A 268 3.67 6.12 -21.57
C LYS A 268 5.02 6.08 -20.84
N ASP A 269 5.22 6.97 -19.87
CA ASP A 269 6.48 7.10 -19.14
C ASP A 269 6.76 5.87 -18.26
N LEU A 270 5.73 5.30 -17.62
CA LEU A 270 5.83 4.06 -16.85
C LEU A 270 6.03 2.82 -17.75
N LYS A 271 5.77 2.93 -19.06
CA LYS A 271 5.83 1.82 -20.03
C LYS A 271 5.01 0.63 -19.53
N LEU A 272 3.75 0.91 -19.20
CA LEU A 272 2.80 -0.07 -18.66
C LEU A 272 2.53 -1.17 -19.68
N LYS A 273 2.33 -2.39 -19.20
CA LYS A 273 1.94 -3.56 -20.00
C LYS A 273 0.48 -3.92 -19.79
N LYS A 274 -0.08 -3.60 -18.62
CA LYS A 274 -1.46 -3.90 -18.26
C LYS A 274 -2.15 -2.71 -17.58
N ILE A 275 -3.41 -2.49 -17.92
CA ILE A 275 -4.28 -1.48 -17.33
C ILE A 275 -5.54 -2.17 -16.82
N ILE A 276 -5.84 -2.01 -15.52
CA ILE A 276 -7.10 -2.43 -14.93
C ILE A 276 -8.00 -1.21 -14.83
N ILE A 277 -9.07 -1.17 -15.61
CA ILE A 277 -10.10 -0.13 -15.52
C ILE A 277 -11.07 -0.53 -14.40
N VAL A 278 -11.21 0.32 -13.39
CA VAL A 278 -12.16 0.12 -12.30
C VAL A 278 -13.37 1.04 -12.48
N GLY A 279 -14.55 0.42 -12.52
CA GLY A 279 -15.84 1.08 -12.76
C GLY A 279 -16.49 0.65 -14.08
N GLY A 280 -17.82 0.71 -14.13
CA GLY A 280 -18.59 0.45 -15.35
C GLY A 280 -18.48 1.59 -16.37
N ASN A 281 -19.24 1.48 -17.46
CA ASN A 281 -19.18 2.43 -18.58
C ASN A 281 -19.58 3.86 -18.18
N ASN A 282 -20.44 4.03 -17.17
CA ASN A 282 -20.81 5.35 -16.64
C ASN A 282 -19.66 6.03 -15.87
N ALA A 283 -18.70 5.23 -15.37
CA ALA A 283 -17.57 5.72 -14.62
C ALA A 283 -16.37 5.98 -15.55
N VAL A 284 -16.06 5.02 -16.41
CA VAL A 284 -15.03 5.14 -17.44
C VAL A 284 -15.65 4.69 -18.76
N GLY A 285 -15.95 5.66 -19.63
CA GLY A 285 -16.62 5.48 -20.91
C GLY A 285 -15.90 4.51 -21.84
N ASN A 286 -16.62 4.06 -22.86
CA ASN A 286 -16.08 3.13 -23.85
C ASN A 286 -14.96 3.80 -24.65
N GLU A 287 -15.11 5.08 -24.98
CA GLU A 287 -14.11 5.85 -25.72
C GLU A 287 -12.77 5.91 -24.97
N VAL A 288 -12.81 6.17 -23.65
CA VAL A 288 -11.62 6.16 -22.80
C VAL A 288 -11.00 4.76 -22.72
N SER A 289 -11.83 3.72 -22.58
CA SER A 289 -11.36 2.33 -22.54
C SER A 289 -10.69 1.89 -23.84
N GLU A 290 -11.25 2.26 -24.98
CA GLU A 290 -10.70 2.01 -26.31
C GLU A 290 -9.39 2.78 -26.50
N GLU A 291 -9.31 4.03 -26.04
CA GLU A 291 -8.06 4.80 -26.06
C GLU A 291 -6.96 4.12 -25.22
N LEU A 292 -7.28 3.70 -23.99
CA LEU A 292 -6.33 3.01 -23.10
C LEU A 292 -5.81 1.70 -23.70
N SER A 293 -6.66 0.96 -24.42
CA SER A 293 -6.31 -0.34 -25.05
C SER A 293 -5.21 -0.24 -26.11
N LYS A 294 -4.97 0.95 -26.66
CA LYS A 294 -3.91 1.20 -27.64
C LYS A 294 -2.51 1.18 -27.02
N TYR A 295 -2.40 1.30 -25.69
CA TYR A 295 -1.13 1.46 -24.98
C TYR A 295 -0.73 0.25 -24.14
N ALA A 296 -1.70 -0.55 -23.68
CA ALA A 296 -1.46 -1.73 -22.87
C ALA A 296 -2.68 -2.67 -22.89
N GLU A 297 -2.49 -3.92 -22.48
CA GLU A 297 -3.59 -4.87 -22.29
C GLU A 297 -4.58 -4.31 -21.26
N THR A 298 -5.85 -4.18 -21.63
CA THR A 298 -6.90 -3.61 -20.77
C THR A 298 -7.84 -4.68 -20.23
N GLU A 299 -8.09 -4.64 -18.93
CA GLU A 299 -9.09 -5.45 -18.25
C GLU A 299 -10.04 -4.50 -17.49
N ARG A 300 -11.36 -4.71 -17.60
CA ARG A 300 -12.34 -3.93 -16.82
C ARG A 300 -12.87 -4.74 -15.64
N ILE A 301 -12.93 -4.10 -14.47
CA ILE A 301 -13.57 -4.61 -13.27
C ILE A 301 -14.58 -3.55 -12.81
N GLY A 302 -15.87 -3.81 -13.00
CA GLY A 302 -16.90 -2.88 -12.57
C GLY A 302 -18.28 -3.24 -13.10
N GLY A 303 -19.30 -2.84 -12.33
CA GLY A 303 -20.70 -3.02 -12.69
C GLY A 303 -21.42 -1.69 -12.96
N ALA A 304 -22.74 -1.76 -13.08
CA ALA A 304 -23.58 -0.58 -13.33
C ALA A 304 -23.60 0.41 -12.14
N THR A 305 -23.35 -0.09 -10.93
CA THR A 305 -23.34 0.67 -9.68
C THR A 305 -22.08 0.41 -8.86
N ARG A 306 -21.79 1.30 -7.89
CA ARG A 306 -20.67 1.11 -6.95
C ARG A 306 -20.78 -0.18 -6.13
N VAL A 307 -22.01 -0.64 -5.86
CA VAL A 307 -22.25 -1.92 -5.14
C VAL A 307 -21.69 -3.06 -5.97
N GLU A 308 -22.11 -3.17 -7.23
CA GLU A 308 -21.65 -4.22 -8.14
C GLU A 308 -20.14 -4.13 -8.38
N THR A 309 -19.60 -2.93 -8.65
CA THR A 309 -18.16 -2.72 -8.81
C THR A 309 -17.36 -3.18 -7.59
N SER A 310 -17.82 -2.82 -6.38
CA SER A 310 -17.14 -3.20 -5.14
C SER A 310 -17.17 -4.72 -4.89
N ILE A 311 -18.28 -5.38 -5.23
CA ILE A 311 -18.40 -6.84 -5.19
C ILE A 311 -17.43 -7.48 -6.20
N ASP A 312 -17.35 -6.98 -7.42
CA ASP A 312 -16.46 -7.57 -8.45
C ASP A 312 -14.98 -7.41 -8.10
N ILE A 313 -14.60 -6.28 -7.50
CA ILE A 313 -13.27 -6.10 -6.91
C ILE A 313 -13.04 -7.12 -5.79
N ALA A 314 -14.00 -7.29 -4.86
CA ALA A 314 -13.88 -8.25 -3.78
C ALA A 314 -13.76 -9.69 -4.32
N LYS A 315 -14.55 -10.08 -5.31
CA LYS A 315 -14.45 -11.39 -5.99
C LYS A 315 -13.08 -11.59 -6.63
N LYS A 316 -12.52 -10.57 -7.29
CA LYS A 316 -11.18 -10.64 -7.86
C LYS A 316 -10.11 -10.81 -6.78
N MET A 317 -10.31 -10.19 -5.62
CA MET A 317 -9.39 -10.29 -4.49
C MET A 317 -9.49 -11.61 -3.74
N LYS A 318 -10.63 -12.32 -3.78
CA LYS A 318 -10.91 -13.55 -3.02
C LYS A 318 -10.46 -13.45 -1.55
N PRO A 319 -11.03 -12.51 -0.77
CA PRO A 319 -10.47 -12.18 0.53
C PRO A 319 -11.02 -13.11 1.63
N ASP A 320 -10.23 -13.32 2.69
CA ASP A 320 -10.71 -13.96 3.93
C ASP A 320 -11.55 -13.01 4.79
N ASN A 321 -11.41 -11.69 4.58
CA ASN A 321 -12.10 -10.63 5.31
C ASN A 321 -12.68 -9.61 4.33
N VAL A 322 -13.81 -8.99 4.65
CA VAL A 322 -14.41 -7.91 3.84
C VAL A 322 -14.93 -6.79 4.74
N ILE A 323 -14.78 -5.55 4.28
CA ILE A 323 -15.40 -4.38 4.91
C ILE A 323 -16.72 -4.10 4.22
N ILE A 324 -17.82 -4.11 4.97
CA ILE A 324 -19.13 -3.69 4.48
C ILE A 324 -19.38 -2.26 4.93
N THR A 325 -19.74 -1.37 4.00
CA THR A 325 -19.98 0.05 4.31
C THR A 325 -21.19 0.61 3.56
N ASP A 326 -21.85 1.60 4.13
CA ASP A 326 -23.01 2.25 3.50
C ASP A 326 -22.61 2.90 2.16
N TYR A 327 -23.52 2.89 1.20
CA TYR A 327 -23.36 3.50 -0.11
C TYR A 327 -22.76 4.92 -0.04
N ASN A 328 -23.14 5.71 0.97
CA ASN A 328 -22.73 7.11 1.12
C ASN A 328 -21.58 7.35 2.11
N SER A 329 -21.14 6.33 2.87
CA SER A 329 -19.98 6.44 3.74
C SER A 329 -18.78 5.75 3.11
N SER A 330 -17.64 6.44 2.99
CA SER A 330 -16.52 5.87 2.25
C SER A 330 -15.13 6.16 2.79
N THR A 331 -14.93 7.21 3.61
CA THR A 331 -13.58 7.65 3.95
C THR A 331 -12.91 6.68 4.93
N GLU A 332 -13.61 6.34 6.01
CA GLU A 332 -13.15 5.44 7.08
C GLU A 332 -12.95 4.02 6.53
N ALA A 333 -13.94 3.53 5.78
CA ALA A 333 -13.86 2.24 5.10
C ALA A 333 -12.69 2.17 4.12
N ALA A 334 -12.43 3.23 3.33
CA ALA A 334 -11.31 3.30 2.41
C ALA A 334 -9.95 3.30 3.12
N VAL A 335 -9.83 4.01 4.25
CA VAL A 335 -8.59 4.01 5.06
C VAL A 335 -8.32 2.62 5.60
N LEU A 336 -9.32 1.97 6.21
CA LEU A 336 -9.18 0.61 6.74
C LEU A 336 -8.86 -0.39 5.63
N SER A 337 -9.54 -0.28 4.50
CA SER A 337 -9.29 -1.09 3.30
C SER A 337 -7.86 -0.94 2.77
N SER A 338 -7.34 0.28 2.73
CA SER A 338 -5.97 0.58 2.33
C SER A 338 -4.94 0.00 3.30
N LEU A 339 -5.17 0.22 4.60
CA LEU A 339 -4.29 -0.26 5.66
C LEU A 339 -4.25 -1.78 5.69
N TYR A 340 -5.42 -2.41 5.69
CA TYR A 340 -5.57 -3.85 5.86
C TYR A 340 -5.50 -4.66 4.56
N LYS A 341 -5.48 -4.00 3.40
CA LYS A 341 -5.55 -4.63 2.07
C LYS A 341 -6.79 -5.52 1.91
N VAL A 342 -7.89 -5.10 2.55
CA VAL A 342 -9.18 -5.77 2.61
C VAL A 342 -10.15 -5.04 1.68
N PRO A 343 -10.93 -5.73 0.82
CA PRO A 343 -11.88 -5.04 -0.05
C PRO A 343 -13.01 -4.41 0.75
N VAL A 344 -13.48 -3.28 0.24
CA VAL A 344 -14.74 -2.64 0.64
C VAL A 344 -15.84 -3.14 -0.28
N VAL A 345 -16.98 -3.50 0.29
CA VAL A 345 -18.23 -3.74 -0.44
C VAL A 345 -19.28 -2.75 0.06
N TYR A 346 -19.84 -1.98 -0.86
CA TYR A 346 -20.89 -1.02 -0.55
C TYR A 346 -22.24 -1.71 -0.40
N VAL A 347 -23.07 -1.23 0.52
CA VAL A 347 -24.47 -1.64 0.67
C VAL A 347 -25.41 -0.49 0.38
N SER A 348 -26.47 -0.75 -0.37
CA SER A 348 -27.64 0.12 -0.50
C SER A 348 -28.90 -0.72 -0.35
N GLN A 349 -29.99 -0.12 0.14
CA GLN A 349 -31.23 -0.85 0.41
C GLN A 349 -31.75 -1.62 -0.82
N ASN A 350 -31.67 -0.99 -2.00
CA ASN A 350 -32.20 -1.56 -3.25
C ASN A 350 -31.32 -2.68 -3.83
N LYS A 351 -30.07 -2.83 -3.36
CA LYS A 351 -29.10 -3.80 -3.90
C LYS A 351 -28.53 -4.70 -2.79
N LEU A 352 -29.15 -4.73 -1.61
CA LEU A 352 -28.65 -5.48 -0.45
C LEU A 352 -28.55 -6.99 -0.73
N ASN A 353 -29.49 -7.56 -1.47
CA ASN A 353 -29.48 -8.98 -1.79
C ASN A 353 -28.21 -9.40 -2.54
N LEU A 354 -27.66 -8.55 -3.43
CA LEU A 354 -26.40 -8.85 -4.12
C LEU A 354 -25.21 -9.01 -3.16
N VAL A 355 -25.20 -8.20 -2.09
CA VAL A 355 -24.16 -8.27 -1.06
C VAL A 355 -24.32 -9.55 -0.25
N ILE A 356 -25.56 -9.90 0.12
CA ILE A 356 -25.85 -11.13 0.86
C ILE A 356 -25.48 -12.37 0.02
N ASP A 357 -25.82 -12.40 -1.26
CA ASP A 357 -25.46 -13.49 -2.16
C ASP A 357 -23.94 -13.65 -2.28
N PHE A 358 -23.21 -12.54 -2.39
CA PHE A 358 -21.75 -12.54 -2.35
C PHE A 358 -21.21 -13.12 -1.03
N LEU A 359 -21.74 -12.70 0.11
CA LEU A 359 -21.29 -13.17 1.43
C LEU A 359 -21.58 -14.67 1.62
N LYS A 360 -22.75 -15.16 1.19
CA LYS A 360 -23.08 -16.60 1.23
C LYS A 360 -22.14 -17.44 0.38
N ALA A 361 -21.82 -16.96 -0.82
CA ALA A 361 -20.99 -17.68 -1.78
C ALA A 361 -19.51 -17.73 -1.36
N TYR A 362 -18.96 -16.63 -0.84
CA TYR A 362 -17.53 -16.51 -0.54
C TYR A 362 -17.17 -16.70 0.94
N LYS A 363 -18.16 -16.58 1.84
CA LYS A 363 -18.03 -16.72 3.30
C LYS A 363 -16.84 -15.97 3.93
N PRO A 364 -16.55 -14.70 3.56
CA PRO A 364 -15.51 -13.93 4.22
C PRO A 364 -15.95 -13.53 5.64
N LYS A 365 -14.98 -13.28 6.53
CA LYS A 365 -15.24 -12.60 7.80
C LYS A 365 -15.62 -11.14 7.53
N VAL A 366 -16.69 -10.66 8.17
CA VAL A 366 -17.26 -9.34 7.87
C VAL A 366 -16.88 -8.31 8.94
N LEU A 367 -16.42 -7.15 8.50
CA LEU A 367 -16.27 -5.94 9.32
C LEU A 367 -17.25 -4.86 8.81
N PHE A 368 -18.20 -4.45 9.65
CA PHE A 368 -19.13 -3.37 9.32
C PHE A 368 -18.55 -2.00 9.67
N VAL A 369 -18.61 -1.04 8.74
CA VAL A 369 -18.16 0.34 8.93
C VAL A 369 -19.25 1.28 8.44
N ASP A 370 -19.80 2.11 9.33
CA ASP A 370 -20.87 3.08 9.04
C ASP A 370 -22.14 2.49 8.41
N VAL A 371 -22.43 1.22 8.67
CA VAL A 371 -23.66 0.56 8.21
C VAL A 371 -24.78 0.80 9.21
N SER A 372 -25.97 1.11 8.73
CA SER A 372 -27.13 1.29 9.60
C SER A 372 -27.46 -0.01 10.38
N PRO A 373 -27.92 0.07 11.64
CA PRO A 373 -28.21 -1.11 12.45
C PRO A 373 -29.22 -2.07 11.82
N SER A 374 -30.20 -1.55 11.07
CA SER A 374 -31.20 -2.36 10.37
C SER A 374 -30.60 -3.16 9.22
N VAL A 375 -29.74 -2.53 8.41
CA VAL A 375 -29.03 -3.21 7.31
C VAL A 375 -28.05 -4.24 7.87
N LYS A 376 -27.30 -3.88 8.92
CA LYS A 376 -26.38 -4.79 9.60
C LYS A 376 -27.12 -6.04 10.10
N LYS A 377 -28.19 -5.85 10.87
CA LYS A 377 -28.99 -6.95 11.42
C LYS A 377 -29.51 -7.87 10.31
N ARG A 378 -30.03 -7.29 9.23
CA ARG A 378 -30.52 -8.07 8.10
C ARG A 378 -29.41 -8.91 7.44
N ILE A 379 -28.20 -8.37 7.32
CA ILE A 379 -27.07 -9.14 6.80
C ILE A 379 -26.73 -10.29 7.77
N GLU A 380 -26.63 -10.02 9.07
CA GLU A 380 -26.32 -11.02 10.10
C GLU A 380 -27.37 -12.14 10.20
N ASP A 381 -28.65 -11.82 9.98
CA ASP A 381 -29.73 -12.81 10.00
C ASP A 381 -29.73 -13.73 8.76
N GLU A 382 -29.10 -13.31 7.65
CA GLU A 382 -29.14 -14.03 6.37
C GLU A 382 -27.84 -14.77 6.01
N ILE A 383 -26.69 -14.48 6.64
CA ILE A 383 -25.38 -15.11 6.34
C ILE A 383 -24.99 -16.14 7.39
#